data_AF-A0A923QWH1-F1
#
_entry.id   AF-A0A923QWH1-F1
#
_cell.length_a   1.000
_cell.length_b   1.000
_cell.length_c   1.000
_cell.angle_alpha   90.00
_cell.angle_beta   90.00
_cell.angle_gamma   90.00
#
_symmetry.space_group_name_H-M   'P 1'
#
loop_
_entity.id
_entity.type
_entity.pdbx_description
1 polymer ?
#
loop_
_entity_poly.entity_id
_entity_poly.type
_entity_poly.pdbx_seq_one_letter_code
_entity_poly.pdbx_strand_id
1 'polypeptide(L)'
;MKVNSSTVFDLLLGLRAYFQRDSAILKFDNEEPFLSELFSSSQLDDHAKAVANSHKLMVRNSSDRLLKRLEDNEESLLEVRNILVESTRDGKDITPGAEWLLDNFYLIEEQVVLARKHLPKGYSEGLPYLVNGNSAGMPRVYDIVLEIISHSDGRVDIRSLTSFIASYQTYTL
;
A
#
# COMPACT_ATOMS: atom_id res chain seq x y z
N MET A 1 29.04 -5.87 22.72
CA MET A 1 29.41 -6.06 21.31
C MET A 1 28.31 -5.41 20.48
N LYS A 2 28.58 -4.27 19.82
CA LYS A 2 27.57 -3.56 19.02
C LYS A 2 27.46 -4.24 17.67
N VAL A 3 26.35 -4.93 17.42
CA VAL A 3 26.03 -5.46 16.08
C VAL A 3 25.43 -4.29 15.29
N ASN A 4 26.04 -3.94 14.16
CA ASN A 4 25.54 -2.88 13.29
C ASN A 4 24.27 -3.35 12.57
N SER A 5 23.27 -2.47 12.48
CA SER A 5 21.98 -2.73 11.83
C SER A 5 22.12 -3.26 10.39
N SER A 6 23.14 -2.79 9.65
CA SER A 6 23.44 -3.26 8.30
C SER A 6 23.68 -4.78 8.23
N THR A 7 24.34 -5.36 9.23
CA THR A 7 24.68 -6.79 9.26
C THR A 7 23.45 -7.67 9.46
N VAL A 8 22.40 -7.16 10.13
CA VAL A 8 21.15 -7.88 10.34
C VAL A 8 20.29 -7.85 9.08
N PHE A 9 20.23 -6.69 8.41
CA PHE A 9 19.56 -6.54 7.11
C PHE A 9 20.19 -7.43 6.03
N ASP A 10 21.52 -7.50 5.96
CA ASP A 10 22.24 -8.36 5.02
C ASP A 10 21.97 -9.86 5.27
N LEU A 11 21.81 -10.24 6.54
CA LEU A 11 21.50 -11.62 6.93
C LEU A 11 20.05 -12.00 6.58
N LEU A 12 19.11 -11.07 6.75
CA LEU A 12 17.71 -11.24 6.38
C LEU A 12 17.53 -11.27 4.85
N LEU A 13 18.29 -10.47 4.11
CA LEU A 13 18.35 -10.51 2.64
C LEU A 13 18.85 -11.87 2.14
N GLY A 14 19.90 -12.42 2.77
CA GLY A 14 20.42 -13.75 2.43
C GLY A 14 19.42 -14.88 2.69
N LEU A 15 18.66 -14.80 3.79
CA LEU A 15 17.58 -15.75 4.11
C LEU A 15 16.41 -15.65 3.11
N ARG A 16 16.04 -14.44 2.69
CA ARG A 16 14.96 -14.20 1.70
C ARG A 16 15.32 -14.76 0.32
N ALA A 17 16.55 -14.56 -0.14
CA ALA A 17 17.03 -15.11 -1.41
C ALA A 17 17.07 -16.65 -1.44
N TYR A 18 17.25 -17.29 -0.27
CA TYR A 18 17.18 -18.74 -0.15
C TYR A 18 15.74 -19.27 -0.27
N PHE A 19 14.76 -18.54 0.26
CA PHE A 19 13.33 -18.90 0.17
C PHE A 19 12.70 -18.63 -1.20
N GLN A 20 13.20 -17.65 -1.96
CA GLN A 20 12.66 -17.25 -3.27
C GLN A 20 13.21 -18.08 -4.45
N ARG A 21 14.02 -19.11 -4.21
CA ARG A 21 14.78 -19.78 -5.28
C ARG A 21 13.92 -20.64 -6.24
N ASP A 22 12.66 -20.94 -5.89
CA ASP A 22 11.78 -21.82 -6.67
C ASP A 22 10.40 -21.22 -7.05
N SER A 23 10.12 -19.93 -6.80
CA SER A 23 8.84 -19.33 -7.21
C SER A 23 8.98 -18.58 -8.53
N ALA A 24 8.55 -19.20 -9.63
CA ALA A 24 8.38 -18.57 -10.94
C ALA A 24 7.18 -17.58 -10.97
N ILE A 25 6.98 -16.79 -9.90
CA ILE A 25 5.74 -16.08 -9.62
C ILE A 25 6.05 -14.63 -9.18
N LEU A 26 5.45 -13.68 -9.92
CA LEU A 26 5.20 -12.25 -9.64
C LEU A 26 6.24 -11.17 -9.99
N LYS A 27 5.81 -10.26 -10.88
CA LYS A 27 6.45 -8.98 -11.24
C LYS A 27 6.48 -7.93 -10.11
N PHE A 28 5.96 -8.24 -8.92
CA PHE A 28 5.85 -7.33 -7.77
C PHE A 28 6.76 -7.71 -6.59
N ASP A 29 7.69 -8.65 -6.80
CA ASP A 29 8.52 -9.29 -5.76
C ASP A 29 9.42 -8.35 -4.90
N ASN A 30 9.40 -7.04 -5.18
CA ASN A 30 10.33 -6.06 -4.60
C ASN A 30 9.65 -4.80 -4.01
N GLU A 31 8.32 -4.75 -3.89
CA GLU A 31 7.71 -3.66 -3.10
C GLU A 31 7.87 -3.97 -1.61
N GLU A 32 8.54 -3.08 -0.89
CA GLU A 32 8.60 -3.19 0.57
C GLU A 32 7.19 -2.99 1.16
N PRO A 33 6.82 -3.74 2.21
CA PRO A 33 5.59 -3.48 2.94
C PRO A 33 5.53 -2.01 3.36
N PHE A 34 4.33 -1.41 3.33
CA PHE A 34 4.09 -0.06 3.81
C PHE A 34 4.23 -0.01 5.34
N LEU A 35 5.48 0.06 5.81
CA LEU A 35 5.85 0.01 7.22
C LEU A 35 6.79 1.16 7.53
N SER A 36 6.34 2.03 8.42
CA SER A 36 7.12 3.14 8.96
C SER A 36 7.01 3.16 10.49
N GLU A 37 7.71 4.09 11.14
CA GLU A 37 7.55 4.33 12.57
C GLU A 37 6.08 4.63 12.91
N LEU A 38 5.53 3.98 13.94
CA LEU A 38 4.14 4.20 14.32
C LEU A 38 3.98 5.56 15.01
N PHE A 39 3.02 6.34 14.51
CA PHE A 39 2.75 7.68 15.01
C PHE A 39 1.50 7.70 15.89
N SER A 40 1.59 8.47 16.99
CA SER A 40 0.42 8.92 17.72
C SER A 40 -0.42 9.90 16.88
N SER A 41 -1.65 10.20 17.30
CA SER A 41 -2.51 11.15 16.57
C SER A 41 -1.85 12.52 16.37
N SER A 42 -1.18 13.05 17.40
CA SER A 42 -0.46 14.33 17.28
C SER A 42 0.73 14.26 16.33
N GLN A 43 1.44 13.13 16.30
CA GLN A 43 2.55 12.93 15.36
C GLN A 43 2.04 12.78 13.92
N LEU A 44 0.91 12.11 13.70
CA LEU A 44 0.25 12.04 12.40
C LEU A 44 -0.18 13.43 11.91
N ASP A 45 -0.68 14.29 12.79
CA ASP A 45 -1.05 15.67 12.43
C ASP A 45 0.16 16.51 12.00
N ASP A 46 1.29 16.39 12.72
CA ASP A 46 2.52 17.09 12.35
C ASP A 46 3.15 16.50 11.08
N HIS A 47 3.08 15.18 10.91
CA HIS A 47 3.47 14.50 9.69
C HIS A 47 2.65 14.98 8.49
N ALA A 48 1.32 15.09 8.64
CA ALA A 48 0.44 15.59 7.59
C ALA A 48 0.86 16.98 7.08
N LYS A 49 1.28 17.88 7.97
CA LYS A 49 1.81 19.20 7.60
C LYS A 49 3.14 19.08 6.87
N ALA A 50 4.04 18.18 7.31
CA ALA A 50 5.31 17.94 6.64
C ALA A 50 5.12 17.38 5.22
N VAL A 51 4.23 16.39 5.07
CA VAL A 51 3.84 15.83 3.78
C VAL A 51 3.27 16.92 2.87
N ALA A 52 2.35 17.75 3.37
CA ALA A 52 1.76 18.85 2.60
C ALA A 52 2.80 19.84 2.06
N ASN A 53 3.80 20.21 2.88
CA ASN A 53 4.88 21.10 2.45
C ASN A 53 5.83 20.45 1.41
N SER A 54 5.91 19.13 1.38
CA SER A 54 6.77 18.39 0.43
C SER A 54 6.13 18.20 -0.96
N HIS A 55 4.81 18.18 -1.01
CA HIS A 55 4.03 17.87 -2.22
C HIS A 55 4.12 19.00 -3.23
N LYS A 56 4.52 18.64 -4.46
CA LYS A 56 4.48 19.54 -5.61
C LYS A 56 3.58 18.94 -6.68
N LEU A 57 2.66 19.75 -7.21
CA LEU A 57 1.65 19.29 -8.16
C LEU A 57 2.09 19.44 -9.61
N MET A 58 1.65 18.50 -10.45
CA MET A 58 1.75 18.59 -11.90
C MET A 58 0.82 19.68 -12.44
N VAL A 59 1.25 20.39 -13.48
CA VAL A 59 0.47 21.44 -14.16
C VAL A 59 -0.59 20.86 -15.10
N ARG A 60 -0.41 19.60 -15.53
CA ARG A 60 -1.29 18.92 -16.50
C ARG A 60 -1.83 17.63 -15.91
N ASN A 61 -2.99 17.22 -16.42
CA ASN A 61 -3.57 15.92 -16.13
C ASN A 61 -2.66 14.80 -16.61
N SER A 62 -2.65 13.69 -15.86
CA SER A 62 -1.94 12.47 -16.21
C SER A 62 -2.94 11.40 -16.62
N SER A 63 -2.48 10.41 -17.40
CA SER A 63 -3.22 9.18 -17.60
C SER A 63 -3.47 8.48 -16.26
N ASP A 64 -4.62 7.82 -16.14
CA ASP A 64 -4.94 7.03 -14.96
C ASP A 64 -3.85 5.99 -14.67
N ARG A 65 -3.44 5.91 -13.41
CA ARG A 65 -2.57 4.85 -12.88
C ARG A 65 -3.20 4.06 -11.74
N LEU A 66 -4.25 4.60 -11.10
CA LEU A 66 -4.86 3.96 -9.94
C LEU A 66 -5.69 2.75 -10.34
N LEU A 67 -6.44 2.80 -11.44
CA LEU A 67 -7.20 1.63 -11.90
C LEU A 67 -6.25 0.55 -12.37
N LYS A 68 -5.15 0.91 -13.05
CA LYS A 68 -4.13 -0.06 -13.43
C LYS A 68 -3.48 -0.71 -12.20
N ARG A 69 -3.11 0.08 -11.18
CA ARG A 69 -2.57 -0.47 -9.92
C ARG A 69 -3.58 -1.36 -9.21
N LEU A 70 -4.87 -1.02 -9.23
CA LEU A 70 -5.95 -1.83 -8.66
C LEU A 70 -6.13 -3.16 -9.41
N GLU A 71 -6.06 -3.15 -10.75
CA GLU A 71 -6.05 -4.37 -11.58
C GLU A 71 -4.87 -5.28 -11.23
N ASP A 72 -3.66 -4.71 -11.15
CA ASP A 72 -2.45 -5.46 -10.83
C ASP A 72 -2.50 -6.07 -9.41
N ASN A 73 -3.08 -5.34 -8.45
CA ASN A 73 -3.33 -5.83 -7.10
C ASN A 73 -4.35 -6.98 -7.09
N GLU A 74 -5.46 -6.83 -7.81
CA GLU A 74 -6.49 -7.88 -7.91
C GLU A 74 -5.92 -9.16 -8.52
N GLU A 75 -5.13 -9.06 -9.60
CA GLU A 75 -4.46 -10.21 -10.23
C GLU A 75 -3.56 -10.94 -9.24
N SER A 76 -2.71 -10.20 -8.51
CA SER A 76 -1.81 -10.76 -7.50
C SER A 76 -2.57 -11.44 -6.36
N LEU A 77 -3.66 -10.83 -5.86
CA LEU A 77 -4.49 -11.38 -4.80
C LEU A 77 -5.20 -12.66 -5.23
N LEU A 78 -5.72 -12.69 -6.47
CA LEU A 78 -6.36 -13.88 -7.04
C LEU A 78 -5.37 -15.03 -7.23
N GLU A 79 -4.15 -14.74 -7.68
CA GLU A 79 -3.09 -15.73 -7.80
C GLU A 79 -2.75 -16.35 -6.43
N VAL A 80 -2.52 -15.52 -5.42
CA VAL A 80 -2.25 -15.99 -4.03
C VAL A 80 -3.41 -16.84 -3.52
N ARG A 81 -4.66 -16.40 -3.70
CA ARG A 81 -5.84 -17.18 -3.33
C ARG A 81 -5.85 -18.55 -3.99
N ASN A 82 -5.60 -18.62 -5.29
CA ASN A 82 -5.64 -19.88 -6.04
C ASN A 82 -4.56 -20.85 -5.53
N ILE A 83 -3.35 -20.37 -5.28
CA ILE A 83 -2.25 -21.16 -4.69
C ILE A 83 -2.64 -21.70 -3.31
N LEU A 84 -3.25 -20.86 -2.47
CA LEU A 84 -3.69 -21.26 -1.13
C LEU A 84 -4.83 -22.29 -1.19
N VAL A 85 -5.81 -22.11 -2.09
CA VAL A 85 -6.91 -23.07 -2.30
C VAL A 85 -6.39 -24.41 -2.83
N GLU A 86 -5.42 -24.42 -3.72
CA GLU A 86 -4.79 -25.66 -4.19
C GLU A 86 -4.02 -26.36 -3.06
N SER A 87 -3.29 -25.59 -2.26
CA SER A 87 -2.55 -26.11 -1.10
C SER A 87 -3.48 -26.78 -0.08
N THR A 88 -4.64 -26.19 0.23
CA THR A 88 -5.62 -26.80 1.13
C THR A 88 -6.27 -28.05 0.53
N ARG A 89 -6.55 -28.06 -0.78
CA ARG A 89 -7.07 -29.25 -1.49
C ARG A 89 -6.09 -30.41 -1.48
N ASP A 90 -4.80 -30.13 -1.57
CA ASP A 90 -3.72 -31.11 -1.47
C ASP A 90 -3.48 -31.60 -0.03
N GLY A 91 -4.22 -31.09 0.95
CA GLY A 91 -4.05 -31.44 2.37
C GLY A 91 -2.78 -30.87 3.00
N LYS A 92 -2.21 -29.80 2.44
CA LYS A 92 -1.06 -29.09 3.02
C LYS A 92 -1.55 -28.13 4.10
N ASP A 93 -0.79 -28.03 5.18
CA ASP A 93 -1.03 -27.03 6.21
C ASP A 93 -0.74 -25.63 5.64
N ILE A 94 -1.65 -24.69 5.91
CA ILE A 94 -1.47 -23.28 5.60
C ILE A 94 -1.38 -22.48 6.91
N THR A 95 -0.79 -21.28 6.85
CA THR A 95 -0.64 -20.45 8.06
C THR A 95 -2.00 -19.89 8.50
N PRO A 96 -2.18 -19.54 9.79
CA PRO A 96 -3.42 -18.92 10.26
C PRO A 96 -3.78 -17.62 9.50
N GLY A 97 -2.77 -16.87 9.04
CA GLY A 97 -2.99 -15.68 8.22
C GLY A 97 -3.49 -15.99 6.81
N ALA A 98 -3.03 -17.11 6.23
CA ALA A 98 -3.53 -17.59 4.94
C ALA A 98 -4.97 -18.11 5.03
N GLU A 99 -5.32 -18.83 6.10
CA GLU A 99 -6.69 -19.24 6.39
C GLU A 99 -7.61 -18.04 6.51
N TRP A 100 -7.22 -17.06 7.34
CA TRP A 100 -7.97 -15.82 7.49
C TRP A 100 -8.17 -15.09 6.16
N LEU A 101 -7.14 -15.02 5.31
CA LEU A 101 -7.25 -14.40 3.99
C LEU A 101 -8.27 -15.13 3.11
N LEU A 102 -8.26 -16.46 3.08
CA LEU A 102 -9.22 -17.25 2.30
C LEU A 102 -10.65 -17.04 2.79
N ASP A 103 -10.88 -17.10 4.10
CA ASP A 103 -12.20 -16.92 4.71
C ASP A 103 -12.78 -15.53 4.44
N ASN A 104 -11.92 -14.51 4.34
CA ASN A 104 -12.32 -13.11 4.18
C ASN A 104 -12.13 -12.58 2.74
N PHE A 105 -11.73 -13.42 1.78
CA PHE A 105 -11.37 -12.96 0.44
C PHE A 105 -12.53 -12.25 -0.27
N TYR A 106 -13.77 -12.66 0.01
CA TYR A 106 -14.98 -12.04 -0.54
C TYR A 106 -15.08 -10.54 -0.20
N LEU A 107 -14.59 -10.11 0.98
CA LEU A 107 -14.57 -8.69 1.36
C LEU A 107 -13.61 -7.90 0.47
N ILE A 108 -12.46 -8.50 0.14
CA ILE A 108 -11.47 -7.89 -0.75
C ILE A 108 -12.06 -7.76 -2.16
N GLU A 109 -12.70 -8.80 -2.69
CA GLU A 109 -13.39 -8.76 -3.98
C GLU A 109 -14.47 -7.66 -4.02
N GLU A 110 -15.27 -7.55 -2.95
CA GLU A 110 -16.27 -6.49 -2.81
C GLU A 110 -15.62 -5.10 -2.84
N GLN A 111 -14.51 -4.89 -2.10
CA GLN A 111 -13.81 -3.60 -2.11
C GLN A 111 -13.22 -3.27 -3.48
N VAL A 112 -12.71 -4.24 -4.23
CA VAL A 112 -12.21 -4.00 -5.60
C VAL A 112 -13.34 -3.55 -6.52
N VAL A 113 -14.51 -4.20 -6.46
CA VAL A 113 -15.69 -3.84 -7.26
C VAL A 113 -16.18 -2.44 -6.89
N LEU A 114 -16.28 -2.13 -5.60
CA LEU A 114 -16.70 -0.82 -5.11
C LEU A 114 -15.70 0.27 -5.52
N ALA A 115 -14.40 0.03 -5.40
CA ALA A 115 -13.36 0.97 -5.80
C ALA A 115 -13.47 1.30 -7.30
N ARG A 116 -13.62 0.30 -8.18
CA ARG A 116 -13.82 0.52 -9.62
C ARG A 116 -15.09 1.33 -9.92
N LYS A 117 -16.18 1.02 -9.22
CA LYS A 117 -17.46 1.72 -9.40
C LYS A 117 -17.40 3.18 -8.96
N HIS A 118 -16.72 3.46 -7.86
CA HIS A 118 -16.65 4.80 -7.25
C HIS A 118 -15.46 5.64 -7.71
N LEU A 119 -14.49 5.05 -8.40
CA LEU A 119 -13.35 5.74 -9.02
C LEU A 119 -13.41 5.60 -10.55
N PRO A 120 -14.34 6.27 -11.25
CA PRO A 120 -14.36 6.21 -12.71
C PRO A 120 -13.09 6.82 -13.31
N LYS A 121 -12.62 6.28 -14.43
CA LYS A 121 -11.37 6.68 -15.09
C LYS A 121 -11.21 8.20 -15.25
N GLY A 122 -12.23 8.88 -15.76
CA GLY A 122 -12.18 10.34 -15.97
C GLY A 122 -12.06 11.14 -14.67
N TYR A 123 -12.56 10.62 -13.55
CA TYR A 123 -12.36 11.24 -12.24
C TYR A 123 -10.90 11.08 -11.79
N SER A 124 -10.33 9.87 -11.94
CA SER A 124 -8.93 9.60 -11.60
C SER A 124 -7.94 10.43 -12.43
N GLU A 125 -8.21 10.62 -13.73
CA GLU A 125 -7.42 11.49 -14.61
C GLU A 125 -7.54 12.98 -14.24
N GLY A 126 -8.62 13.37 -13.55
CA GLY A 126 -8.85 14.73 -13.07
C GLY A 126 -8.25 15.03 -11.69
N LEU A 127 -7.67 14.05 -11.01
CA LEU A 127 -7.04 14.26 -9.71
C LEU A 127 -5.72 15.04 -9.84
N PRO A 128 -5.28 15.77 -8.81
CA PRO A 128 -3.96 16.40 -8.80
C PRO A 128 -2.86 15.33 -8.64
N TYR A 129 -1.88 15.31 -9.54
CA TYR A 129 -0.76 14.37 -9.53
C TYR A 129 0.51 15.00 -8.95
N LEU A 130 1.37 14.20 -8.31
CA LEU A 130 2.64 14.65 -7.72
C LEU A 130 3.77 14.64 -8.75
N VAL A 131 4.65 15.66 -8.73
CA VAL A 131 5.86 15.70 -9.58
C VAL A 131 7.07 15.02 -8.94
N ASN A 132 7.07 14.84 -7.63
CA ASN A 132 8.22 14.42 -6.82
C ASN A 132 7.81 13.43 -5.72
N GLY A 133 8.81 12.89 -5.03
CA GLY A 133 8.62 11.91 -3.96
C GLY A 133 8.48 10.48 -4.48
N ASN A 134 8.26 9.54 -3.55
CA ASN A 134 8.11 8.12 -3.87
C ASN A 134 6.87 7.85 -4.74
N SER A 135 5.83 8.67 -4.58
CA SER A 135 4.60 8.61 -5.37
C SER A 135 4.60 9.57 -6.58
N ALA A 136 5.77 9.95 -7.10
CA ALA A 136 5.86 10.79 -8.29
C ALA A 136 5.09 10.17 -9.48
N GLY A 137 4.23 10.97 -10.11
CA GLY A 137 3.33 10.52 -11.17
C GLY A 137 2.10 9.76 -10.68
N MET A 138 1.83 9.69 -9.38
CA MET A 138 0.58 9.20 -8.81
C MET A 138 -0.29 10.37 -8.29
N PRO A 139 -1.61 10.17 -8.14
CA PRO A 139 -2.47 11.16 -7.51
C PRO A 139 -2.01 11.49 -6.09
N ARG A 140 -2.04 12.77 -5.71
CA ARG A 140 -1.71 13.24 -4.35
C ARG A 140 -2.45 12.48 -3.26
N VAL A 141 -3.74 12.20 -3.49
CA VAL A 141 -4.57 11.48 -2.51
C VAL A 141 -4.07 10.05 -2.27
N TYR A 142 -3.44 9.43 -3.27
CA TYR A 142 -2.86 8.09 -3.12
C TYR A 142 -1.68 8.13 -2.16
N ASP A 143 -0.76 9.09 -2.32
CA ASP A 143 0.38 9.27 -1.42
C ASP A 143 -0.06 9.58 0.02
N ILE A 144 -1.05 10.47 0.19
CA ILE A 144 -1.63 10.77 1.52
C ILE A 144 -2.12 9.50 2.22
N VAL A 145 -2.81 8.62 1.49
CA VAL A 145 -3.32 7.36 2.07
C VAL A 145 -2.16 6.40 2.39
N LEU A 146 -1.14 6.32 1.55
CA LEU A 146 0.04 5.49 1.83
C LEU A 146 0.80 5.95 3.08
N GLU A 147 0.94 7.27 3.28
CA GLU A 147 1.56 7.83 4.48
C GLU A 147 0.77 7.45 5.75
N ILE A 148 -0.57 7.53 5.70
CA ILE A 148 -1.43 7.12 6.81
C ILE A 148 -1.27 5.61 7.07
N ILE A 149 -1.34 4.76 6.05
CA ILE A 149 -1.23 3.31 6.20
C ILE A 149 0.13 2.94 6.82
N SER A 150 1.20 3.53 6.31
CA SER A 150 2.58 3.23 6.72
C SER A 150 2.85 3.57 8.18
N HIS A 151 2.30 4.69 8.67
CA HIS A 151 2.48 5.16 10.04
C HIS A 151 1.39 4.69 11.03
N SER A 152 0.39 3.92 10.56
CA SER A 152 -0.71 3.40 11.39
C SER A 152 -0.78 1.87 11.46
N ASP A 153 0.16 1.14 10.85
CA ASP A 153 0.11 -0.34 10.76
C ASP A 153 -1.20 -0.82 10.09
N GLY A 154 -1.68 -0.05 9.11
CA GLY A 154 -2.97 -0.27 8.45
C GLY A 154 -4.22 0.00 9.31
N ARG A 155 -4.07 0.47 10.56
CA ARG A 155 -5.20 0.81 11.44
C ARG A 155 -5.75 2.19 11.10
N VAL A 156 -6.55 2.26 10.04
CA VAL A 156 -7.19 3.50 9.59
C VAL A 156 -8.59 3.62 10.18
N ASP A 157 -8.87 4.73 10.85
CA ASP A 157 -10.20 5.08 11.34
C ASP A 157 -10.62 6.47 10.87
N ILE A 158 -11.92 6.77 10.92
CA ILE A 158 -12.46 8.03 10.38
C ILE A 158 -11.91 9.26 11.11
N ARG A 159 -11.60 9.16 12.41
CA ARG A 159 -11.10 10.30 13.19
C ARG A 159 -9.65 10.61 12.82
N SER A 160 -8.78 9.61 12.77
CA SER A 160 -7.38 9.78 12.36
C SER A 160 -7.28 10.28 10.92
N LEU A 161 -8.07 9.73 9.99
CA LEU A 161 -8.14 10.19 8.61
C LEU A 161 -8.60 11.66 8.50
N THR A 162 -9.65 12.03 9.23
CA THR A 162 -10.18 13.41 9.22
C THR A 162 -9.15 14.39 9.79
N SER A 163 -8.49 14.04 10.89
CA SER A 163 -7.46 14.88 11.52
C SER A 163 -6.26 15.07 10.59
N PHE A 164 -5.78 13.99 9.98
CA PHE A 164 -4.67 14.05 9.03
C PHE A 164 -4.99 14.97 7.85
N ILE A 165 -6.17 14.81 7.22
CA ILE A 165 -6.58 15.65 6.09
C ILE A 165 -6.71 17.11 6.52
N ALA A 166 -7.32 17.39 7.68
CA ALA A 166 -7.46 18.74 8.20
C ALA A 166 -6.09 19.40 8.42
N SER A 167 -5.16 18.68 9.06
CA SER A 167 -3.78 19.12 9.28
C SER A 167 -3.02 19.34 7.98
N TYR A 168 -3.15 18.43 7.02
CA TYR A 168 -2.56 18.53 5.68
C TYR A 168 -3.05 19.80 4.95
N GLN A 169 -4.34 20.10 5.03
CA GLN A 169 -4.95 21.23 4.34
C GLN A 169 -4.56 22.60 4.91
N THR A 170 -4.00 22.67 6.13
CA THR A 170 -3.53 23.95 6.70
C THR A 170 -2.40 24.61 5.91
N TYR A 171 -1.65 23.82 5.12
CA TYR A 171 -0.53 24.30 4.28
C TYR A 171 -0.85 24.27 2.77
N THR A 172 -2.03 23.81 2.37
CA THR A 172 -2.39 23.70 0.96
C THR A 172 -3.15 24.95 0.52
N LEU A 173 -2.44 25.92 -0.08
CA LEU A 173 -3.01 26.98 -0.92
C LEU A 173 -2.83 26.62 -2.40
#